data_AF-A0AAW9HE45-F1
#
_entry.id   AF-A0AAW9HE45-F1
#
_cell.length_a   1.000
_cell.length_b   1.000
_cell.length_c   1.000
_cell.angle_alpha   90.00
_cell.angle_beta   90.00
_cell.angle_gamma   90.00
#
_symmetry.space_group_name_H-M   'P 1'
#
loop_
_entity.id
_entity.type
_entity.pdbx_description
1 polymer ?
#
loop_
_entity_poly.entity_id
_entity_poly.type
_entity_poly.pdbx_seq_one_letter_code
_entity_poly.pdbx_strand_id
1 'polypeptide(L)' 'MGTINFSTFDASKYLDSQEAIDDYLAIARADEDAATMRLVLRDIARARARIQQAPQSVRPEPRGSQSVREEHEIG' A
#
# COMPACT_ATOMS: atom_id res chain seq x y z
N MET A 1 0.73 18.02 -35.34
CA MET A 1 0.83 16.63 -34.87
C MET A 1 0.80 16.67 -33.35
N GLY A 2 -0.32 16.24 -32.74
CA GLY A 2 -0.43 16.19 -31.28
C GLY A 2 0.32 14.97 -30.75
N THR A 3 1.18 15.17 -29.77
CA THR A 3 1.88 14.09 -29.07
C THR A 3 0.83 13.25 -28.35
N ILE A 4 0.58 12.02 -28.84
CA ILE A 4 -0.28 11.08 -28.13
C ILE A 4 0.51 10.60 -26.91
N ASN A 5 0.17 11.14 -25.73
CA ASN A 5 0.68 10.63 -24.47
C ASN A 5 -0.01 9.29 -24.19
N PHE A 6 0.63 8.19 -24.59
CA PHE A 6 0.31 6.88 -24.05
C PHE A 6 0.76 6.86 -22.60
N SER A 7 -0.14 7.21 -21.68
CA SER A 7 0.13 6.96 -20.26
C SER A 7 0.39 5.48 -20.09
N THR A 8 1.59 5.13 -19.62
CA THR A 8 1.94 3.76 -19.28
C THR A 8 0.92 3.24 -18.28
N PHE A 9 0.21 2.17 -18.65
CA PHE A 9 -0.75 1.53 -17.77
C PHE A 9 -0.02 1.01 -16.52
N ASP A 10 -0.30 1.61 -15.35
CA ASP A 10 0.26 1.17 -14.08
C ASP A 10 -0.74 0.23 -13.39
N ALA A 11 -0.62 -1.06 -13.68
CA ALA A 11 -1.46 -2.12 -13.13
C ALA A 11 -1.44 -2.14 -11.60
N SER A 12 -0.32 -1.71 -11.00
CA SER A 12 -0.14 -1.73 -9.55
C SER A 12 -1.32 -1.04 -8.84
N LYS A 13 -1.88 0.05 -9.41
CA LYS A 13 -2.98 0.84 -8.82
C LYS A 13 -4.23 0.03 -8.48
N TYR A 14 -4.42 -1.12 -9.10
CA TYR A 14 -5.60 -1.97 -8.95
C TYR A 14 -5.31 -3.26 -8.17
N LEU A 15 -4.08 -3.43 -7.67
CA LEU A 15 -3.62 -4.62 -6.93
C LEU A 15 -3.63 -4.37 -5.42
N ASP A 16 -4.74 -3.83 -4.90
CA ASP A 16 -4.94 -3.55 -3.47
C ASP A 16 -5.44 -4.77 -2.67
N SER A 17 -6.03 -5.74 -3.37
CA SER A 17 -6.70 -6.89 -2.77
C SER A 17 -6.06 -8.20 -3.23
N GLN A 18 -6.12 -9.24 -2.38
CA GLN A 18 -5.53 -10.54 -2.69
C GLN A 18 -6.21 -11.23 -3.89
N GLU A 19 -7.52 -11.00 -4.08
CA GLU A 19 -8.29 -11.47 -5.24
C GLU A 19 -7.78 -10.86 -6.55
N ALA A 20 -7.60 -9.53 -6.60
CA ALA A 20 -7.08 -8.83 -7.78
C ALA A 20 -5.64 -9.28 -8.13
N ILE A 21 -4.83 -9.62 -7.13
CA ILE A 21 -3.50 -10.19 -7.34
C ILE A 21 -3.58 -11.58 -7.96
N ASP A 22 -4.50 -12.44 -7.50
CA ASP A 22 -4.67 -13.80 -7.99
C ASP A 22 -5.15 -13.82 -9.44
N ASP A 23 -6.17 -13.03 -9.77
CA ASP A 23 -6.67 -12.86 -11.13
C ASP A 23 -5.58 -12.37 -12.08
N TYR A 24 -4.80 -11.37 -11.65
CA TYR A 24 -3.73 -10.83 -12.47
C TYR A 24 -2.60 -11.84 -12.70
N LEU A 25 -2.31 -12.69 -11.70
CA LEU A 25 -1.33 -13.77 -11.82
C LEU A 25 -1.84 -14.91 -12.74
N ALA A 26 -3.13 -15.23 -12.68
CA ALA A 26 -3.76 -16.24 -13.51
C ALA A 26 -3.68 -15.88 -15.01
N ILE A 27 -3.94 -14.62 -15.35
CA ILE A 27 -3.80 -14.09 -16.71
C ILE A 27 -2.34 -14.22 -17.18
N ALA A 28 -1.37 -13.80 -16.35
CA ALA A 28 0.05 -13.89 -16.69
C ALA A 28 0.54 -15.32 -16.89
N ARG A 29 -0.03 -16.28 -16.13
CA ARG A 29 0.29 -17.69 -16.24
C ARG A 29 -0.29 -18.34 -17.50
N ALA A 30 -1.45 -17.87 -17.96
CA ALA A 30 -2.06 -18.34 -19.21
C ALA A 30 -1.26 -17.96 -20.45
N ASP A 31 -0.48 -16.87 -20.39
CA ASP A 31 0.37 -16.41 -21.48
C ASP A 31 1.67 -17.24 -21.62
N GLU A 32 2.03 -18.03 -20.60
CA GLU A 32 3.26 -18.84 -20.49
C GLU A 32 4.58 -18.07 -20.74
N ASP A 33 4.52 -16.73 -20.84
CA ASP A 33 5.66 -15.89 -21.11
C ASP A 33 6.37 -15.42 -19.83
N ALA A 34 7.67 -15.68 -19.78
CA ALA A 34 8.50 -15.33 -18.63
C ALA A 34 8.73 -13.80 -18.51
N ALA A 35 8.61 -13.02 -19.58
CA ALA A 35 8.70 -11.56 -19.50
C ALA A 35 7.41 -10.95 -18.91
N THR A 36 6.24 -11.44 -19.33
CA THR A 36 4.92 -11.12 -18.77
C THR A 36 4.87 -11.43 -17.28
N MET A 37 5.30 -12.64 -16.87
CA MET A 37 5.36 -13.00 -15.45
C MET A 37 6.26 -12.07 -14.63
N ARG A 38 7.43 -11.70 -15.16
CA ARG A 38 8.35 -10.76 -14.48
C ARG A 38 7.75 -9.35 -14.35
N LEU A 39 6.99 -8.91 -15.35
CA LEU A 39 6.30 -7.62 -15.31
C LEU A 39 5.19 -7.60 -14.27
N VAL A 40 4.37 -8.66 -14.24
CA VAL A 40 3.29 -8.83 -13.26
C VAL A 40 3.82 -8.86 -11.83
N LEU A 41 4.89 -9.62 -11.57
CA LEU A 41 5.52 -9.67 -10.24
C LEU A 41 6.07 -8.31 -9.81
N ARG A 42 6.64 -7.52 -10.73
CA ARG A 42 7.12 -6.15 -10.46
C ARG A 42 5.96 -5.23 -10.05
N ASP A 43 4.83 -5.33 -10.73
CA ASP A 43 3.66 -4.49 -10.45
C ASP A 43 3.01 -4.87 -9.10
N ILE A 44 2.95 -6.16 -8.76
CA ILE A 44 2.51 -6.64 -7.44
C ILE A 44 3.45 -6.11 -6.33
N ALA A 45 4.77 -6.19 -6.54
CA ALA A 45 5.74 -5.67 -5.59
C ALA A 45 5.58 -4.15 -5.38
N ARG A 46 5.34 -3.39 -6.46
CA ARG A 46 5.05 -1.95 -6.39
C ARG A 46 3.74 -1.66 -5.65
N ALA A 47 2.70 -2.45 -5.87
CA ALA A 47 1.42 -2.29 -5.16
C ALA A 47 1.58 -2.50 -3.65
N ARG A 48 2.28 -3.57 -3.26
CA ARG A 48 2.59 -3.84 -1.84
C ARG A 48 3.43 -2.75 -1.20
N ALA A 49 4.41 -2.20 -1.92
CA ALA A 49 5.20 -1.08 -1.42
C ALA A 49 4.33 0.16 -1.17
N ARG A 50 3.38 0.46 -2.06
CA ARG A 50 2.44 1.58 -1.87
C ARG A 50 1.51 1.38 -0.68
N ILE A 51 1.01 0.17 -0.46
CA ILE A 51 0.17 -0.16 0.70
C ILE A 51 0.96 -0.02 2.01
N GLN A 52 2.22 -0.48 2.04
CA GLN A 52 3.09 -0.36 3.22
C GLN A 52 3.54 1.08 3.49
N GLN A 53 3.62 1.93 2.46
CA GLN A 53 3.96 3.34 2.59
C GLN A 53 2.76 4.24 2.87
N ALA A 54 1.53 3.73 2.80
CA ALA A 54 0.37 4.47 3.26
C ALA A 54 0.59 4.76 4.76
N PRO A 55 0.70 6.03 5.16
CA PRO A 55 0.87 6.36 6.57
C PRO A 55 -0.31 5.73 7.31
N GLN A 56 -0.02 4.97 8.37
CA GLN A 56 -1.04 4.57 9.32
C GLN A 56 -1.62 5.85 9.92
N SER A 57 -2.67 6.38 9.31
CA SER A 57 -3.37 7.55 9.82
C SER A 57 -3.96 7.18 11.19
N VAL A 58 -3.56 8.00 12.16
CA VAL A 58 -4.17 8.27 13.47
C VAL A 58 -4.12 7.17 14.52
N ARG A 59 -2.97 7.06 15.22
CA ARG A 59 -3.01 6.85 16.67
C ARG A 59 -3.48 8.18 17.29
N PRO A 60 -4.66 8.26 17.94
CA PRO A 60 -5.02 9.49 18.64
C PRO A 60 -3.99 9.75 19.74
N GLU A 61 -3.39 10.94 19.73
CA GLU A 61 -2.65 11.46 20.87
C GLU A 61 -3.53 11.34 22.12
N PRO A 62 -3.05 10.73 23.23
CA PRO A 62 -3.72 10.92 24.49
C PRO A 62 -3.55 12.39 24.87
N ARG A 63 -4.61 13.17 24.65
CA ARG A 63 -4.71 14.52 25.23
C ARG A 63 -4.59 14.40 26.75
N GLY A 64 -3.54 15.02 27.26
CA GLY A 64 -3.50 15.63 28.60
C GLY A 64 -3.81 14.72 29.78
N SER A 65 -2.77 14.27 30.46
CA SER A 65 -2.83 14.10 31.91
C SER A 65 -1.81 15.03 32.55
N GLN A 66 -2.09 16.33 32.49
CA GLN A 66 -1.65 17.22 33.56
C GLN A 66 -2.65 17.01 34.70
N SER A 67 -2.26 16.28 35.73
CA SER A 67 -2.81 16.50 37.06
C SER A 67 -1.66 16.42 38.06
N VAL A 68 -1.26 17.62 38.43
CA VAL A 68 -0.44 18.08 39.55
C VAL A 68 -0.16 17.07 40.67
N ARG A 69 1.11 17.07 41.10
CA ARG A 69 1.54 16.56 42.40
C ARG A 69 0.80 17.35 43.48
N GLU A 70 0.08 16.66 44.35
CA GLU A 70 -0.22 17.18 45.67
C GLU A 70 0.26 16.13 46.66
N GLU A 71 1.45 16.40 47.20
CA GLU A 71 1.99 15.73 48.37
C GLU A 71 1.05 16.09 49.53
N HIS A 72 0.32 15.13 50.08
CA HIS A 72 -0.30 15.29 51.39
C HIS A 72 0.29 14.25 52.35
N GLU A 73 1.33 14.71 53.04
CA GLU A 73 1.81 14.18 54.30
C GLU A 73 0.66 14.18 55.31
N ILE A 74 0.32 13.00 55.85
CA ILE A 74 -0.57 12.86 57.00
C ILE A 74 0.25 12.21 58.11
N GLY A 75 0.36 12.95 59.22
CA GLY A 75 1.16 12.62 60.40
C GLY A 75 0.52 11.62 61.35
#